data_AF-B7FWZ5-F1
#
_entry.id   AF-B7FWZ5-F1
#
_cell.length_a   1.000
_cell.length_b   1.000
_cell.length_c   1.000
_cell.angle_alpha   90.00
_cell.angle_beta   90.00
_cell.angle_gamma   90.00
#
_symmetry.space_group_name_H-M   'P 1'
#
loop_
_entity.id
_entity.type
_entity.pdbx_description
1 polymer ?
#
loop_
_entity_poly.entity_id
_entity_poly.type
_entity_poly.pdbx_seq_one_letter_code
_entity_poly.pdbx_strand_id
1 'polypeptide(L)' 'GQHLLVDIENVDASFLNSAHQLAFAMVDVIEMSGLTLLSYHCHGLEPIGVSCVGVLLESHVSFHTWPIEGVITLDLFTCG' A
#
# COMPACT_ATOMS: atom_id res chain seq x y z
N GLY A 1 10.29 16.81 0.72
CA GLY A 1 9.61 15.52 0.87
C GLY A 1 10.61 14.42 1.15
N GLN A 2 10.14 13.33 1.76
CA GLN A 2 10.91 12.12 2.03
C GLN A 2 10.24 10.97 1.30
N HIS A 3 11.02 10.23 0.50
CA HIS A 3 10.51 9.08 -0.24
C HIS A 3 11.15 7.81 0.30
N LEU A 4 10.33 6.95 0.91
CA LEU A 4 10.73 5.63 1.36
C LEU A 4 10.28 4.60 0.32
N LEU A 5 11.20 3.72 -0.06
CA LEU A 5 10.93 2.52 -0.84
C LEU A 5 11.18 1.33 0.08
N VAL A 6 10.17 0.49 0.28
CA VAL A 6 10.19 -0.57 1.29
C VAL A 6 9.72 -1.87 0.68
N ASP A 7 10.55 -2.91 0.81
CA ASP A 7 10.17 -4.28 0.50
C ASP A 7 9.96 -5.04 1.82
N ILE A 8 8.82 -5.72 1.94
CA ILE A 8 8.47 -6.54 3.09
C ILE A 8 8.26 -7.97 2.60
N GLU A 9 9.02 -8.89 3.17
CA GLU A 9 8.98 -10.31 2.85
C GLU A 9 8.32 -11.12 3.98
N ASN A 10 7.98 -12.38 3.68
CA ASN A 10 7.35 -13.33 4.62
C ASN A 10 5.97 -12.88 5.14
N VAL A 11 5.19 -12.22 4.29
CA VAL A 11 3.81 -11.80 4.59
C VAL A 11 2.83 -12.89 4.18
N ASP A 12 1.76 -13.07 4.95
CA ASP A 12 0.72 -14.06 4.67
C ASP A 12 0.07 -13.83 3.29
N ALA A 13 0.02 -14.89 2.48
CA ALA A 13 -0.49 -14.83 1.11
C ALA A 13 -1.98 -14.44 1.03
N SER A 14 -2.79 -14.82 2.03
CA SER A 14 -4.22 -14.48 2.04
C SER A 14 -4.45 -13.00 2.33
N PHE A 15 -3.60 -12.40 3.16
CA PHE A 15 -3.55 -10.96 3.39
C PHE A 15 -3.10 -10.22 2.11
N LEU A 16 -2.02 -10.67 1.48
CA LEU A 16 -1.49 -10.09 0.24
C LEU A 16 -2.47 -10.19 -0.94
N ASN A 17 -3.40 -11.14 -0.92
CA ASN A 17 -4.43 -11.28 -1.94
C ASN A 17 -5.76 -10.58 -1.60
N SER A 18 -5.79 -9.72 -0.58
CA SER A 18 -7.02 -9.08 -0.10
C SER A 18 -6.95 -7.56 -0.24
N ALA A 19 -7.52 -7.03 -1.33
CA ALA A 19 -7.53 -5.58 -1.57
C ALA A 19 -8.20 -4.79 -0.44
N HIS A 20 -9.24 -5.36 0.19
CA HIS A 20 -9.91 -4.73 1.34
C HIS A 20 -8.99 -4.63 2.57
N GLN A 21 -8.31 -5.72 2.95
CA GLN A 21 -7.44 -5.72 4.12
C GLN A 21 -6.22 -4.82 3.93
N LEU A 22 -5.63 -4.85 2.73
CA LEU A 22 -4.49 -4.00 2.39
C LEU A 22 -4.88 -2.51 2.33
N ALA A 23 -6.04 -2.19 1.75
CA ALA A 23 -6.56 -0.82 1.75
C ALA A 23 -6.77 -0.30 3.18
N PHE A 24 -7.38 -1.14 4.04
CA PHE A 24 -7.59 -0.81 5.44
C PHE A 24 -6.26 -0.54 6.17
N ALA A 25 -5.27 -1.42 6.01
CA ALA A 25 -3.94 -1.25 6.61
C ALA A 25 -3.22 0.01 6.11
N MET A 26 -3.33 0.32 4.82
CA MET A 26 -2.76 1.54 4.24
C MET A 26 -3.42 2.80 4.82
N VAL A 27 -4.76 2.85 4.91
CA VAL A 27 -5.48 4.00 5.48
C VAL A 27 -5.11 4.20 6.94
N ASP A 28 -5.06 3.13 7.73
CA ASP A 28 -4.69 3.16 9.15
C ASP A 28 -3.28 3.75 9.35
N VAL A 29 -2.29 3.30 8.57
CA VAL A 29 -0.92 3.84 8.63
C VAL A 29 -0.85 5.33 8.27
N ILE A 30 -1.62 5.77 7.28
CA ILE A 30 -1.65 7.18 6.86
C ILE A 30 -2.28 8.06 7.96
N GLU A 31 -3.40 7.61 8.55
CA GLU A 31 -4.06 8.30 9.66
C GLU A 31 -3.13 8.41 10.89
N MET A 32 -2.48 7.30 11.27
CA MET A 32 -1.49 7.28 12.36
C MET A 32 -0.28 8.19 12.09
N SER A 33 0.08 8.40 10.82
CA SER A 33 1.18 9.28 10.41
C SER A 33 0.80 10.76 10.39
N GLY A 34 -0.47 11.11 10.65
CA GLY A 34 -0.97 12.49 10.61
C GLY A 34 -1.02 13.10 9.20
N LEU A 35 -1.00 12.25 8.17
CA LEU A 35 -1.05 12.66 6.76
C LEU A 35 -2.50 12.74 6.29
N THR A 36 -2.76 13.60 5.30
CA THR A 36 -4.10 13.72 4.70
C THR A 36 -4.19 12.88 3.43
N LEU A 37 -5.01 11.82 3.47
CA LEU A 37 -5.39 11.03 2.30
C LEU A 37 -6.53 11.71 1.56
N LEU A 38 -6.34 12.02 0.28
CA LEU A 38 -7.38 12.61 -0.58
C LEU A 38 -8.26 11.54 -1.22
N SER A 39 -7.63 10.49 -1.74
CA SER A 39 -8.30 9.37 -2.38
C SER A 39 -7.36 8.18 -2.47
N TYR A 40 -7.92 6.99 -2.69
CA TYR A 40 -7.13 5.82 -3.05
C TYR A 40 -7.90 4.94 -4.04
N HIS A 41 -7.16 4.10 -4.76
CA HIS A 41 -7.71 3.08 -5.61
C HIS A 41 -6.87 1.81 -5.48
N CYS A 42 -7.51 0.72 -5.09
CA CYS A 42 -6.90 -0.61 -5.06
C CYS A 42 -7.59 -1.51 -6.09
N HIS A 43 -6.80 -2.30 -6.81
CA HIS A 43 -7.28 -3.26 -7.80
C HIS A 43 -6.69 -4.64 -7.48
N GLY A 44 -7.57 -5.64 -7.35
CA GLY A 44 -7.17 -7.04 -7.30
C GLY A 44 -6.71 -7.50 -8.68
N LEU A 45 -5.59 -8.22 -8.73
CA LEU A 45 -4.96 -8.71 -9.95
C LEU A 45 -5.37 -10.16 -10.21
N GLU A 46 -5.37 -10.53 -11.50
CA GLU A 46 -5.56 -11.91 -11.93
C GLU A 46 -4.18 -12.54 -12.27
N PRO A 47 -3.86 -13.75 -11.77
CA PRO A 47 -4.72 -14.64 -10.99
C PRO A 47 -4.80 -14.30 -9.49
N ILE A 48 -3.79 -13.61 -8.93
CA ILE A 48 -3.74 -13.18 -7.52
C ILE A 48 -2.89 -11.92 -7.38
N GLY A 49 -3.08 -11.20 -6.27
CA GLY A 49 -2.33 -10.01 -5.89
C GLY A 49 -3.18 -8.75 -5.91
N VAL A 50 -2.59 -7.64 -5.50
CA VAL A 50 -3.23 -6.33 -5.39
C VAL A 50 -2.21 -5.26 -5.78
N SER A 51 -2.67 -4.28 -6.55
CA SER A 51 -1.98 -3.01 -6.72
C SER A 51 -2.84 -1.90 -6.13
N CYS A 52 -2.25 -0.99 -5.36
CA CYS A 52 -2.97 0.15 -4.82
C CYS A 52 -2.15 1.43 -4.85
N VAL A 53 -2.83 2.55 -5.05
CA VAL A 53 -2.25 3.89 -4.98
C VAL A 53 -3.18 4.79 -4.17
N GLY A 54 -2.63 5.53 -3.22
CA GLY A 54 -3.27 6.59 -2.46
C GLY A 54 -2.65 7.95 -2.79
N VAL A 55 -3.48 8.95 -3.08
CA VAL A 55 -3.05 10.34 -3.27
C VAL A 55 -3.09 11.03 -1.92
N LEU A 56 -1.93 11.47 -1.44
CA LEU A 56 -1.81 12.32 -0.27
C LEU A 56 -1.93 13.79 -0.68
N LEU A 57 -2.18 14.69 0.26
CA LEU A 57 -2.37 16.13 -0.02
C LEU A 57 -1.30 16.73 -0.95
N GLU A 58 -0.03 16.32 -0.77
CA GLU A 58 1.12 16.86 -1.52
C GLU A 58 2.06 15.78 -2.07
N SER A 59 1.61 14.51 -2.09
CA SER A 59 2.47 13.36 -2.38
C SER A 59 1.63 12.09 -2.63
N HIS A 60 2.16 10.88 -2.36
CA HIS A 60 1.45 9.63 -2.60
C HIS A 60 1.98 8.47 -1.75
N VAL A 61 1.16 7.44 -1.65
CA VAL A 61 1.57 6.10 -1.25
C VAL A 61 1.17 5.12 -2.34
N SER A 62 1.98 4.10 -2.61
CA SER A 62 1.59 2.97 -3.46
C SER A 62 2.13 1.68 -2.91
N PHE A 63 1.47 0.58 -3.26
CA PHE A 63 2.02 -0.74 -3.02
C PHE A 63 1.60 -1.75 -4.10
N HIS A 64 2.43 -2.77 -4.24
CA HIS A 64 2.21 -3.91 -5.13
C HIS A 64 2.55 -5.20 -4.39
N THR A 65 1.71 -6.23 -4.53
CA THR A 65 1.88 -7.49 -3.82
C THR A 65 2.14 -8.67 -4.74
N TRP A 66 2.94 -9.61 -4.26
CA TRP A 66 3.21 -10.91 -4.86
C TRP A 66 2.89 -12.00 -3.83
N PRO A 67 1.64 -12.49 -3.78
CA PRO A 67 1.20 -13.38 -2.70
C PRO A 67 1.88 -14.75 -2.68
N ILE A 68 2.28 -15.31 -3.84
CA ILE A 68 3.00 -16.61 -3.91
C ILE A 68 4.37 -16.48 -3.25
N GLU A 69 5.03 -15.35 -3.48
CA GLU A 69 6.35 -15.02 -2.97
C GLU A 69 6.29 -14.52 -1.52
N GLY A 70 5.12 -14.14 -1.02
CA GLY A 70 4.95 -13.56 0.31
C GLY A 70 5.52 -12.16 0.42
N VAL A 71 5.50 -11.39 -0.67
CA VAL A 71 6.15 -10.07 -0.77
C VAL A 71 5.14 -8.95 -1.03
N ILE A 72 5.38 -7.80 -0.40
CA ILE A 72 4.77 -6.52 -0.76
C ILE A 72 5.86 -5.46 -0.87
N THR A 73 5.81 -4.66 -1.93
CA THR A 73 6.67 -3.51 -2.14
C THR A 73 5.85 -2.24 -1.99
N LEU A 74 6.37 -1.23 -1.28
CA LEU A 74 5.68 0.02 -0.98
C LEU A 74 6.54 1.23 -1.36
N ASP A 75 5.89 2.24 -1.93
CA ASP A 75 6.41 3.59 -2.10
C ASP A 75 5.63 4.49 -1.13
N LEU A 76 6.32 5.12 -0.20
CA LEU A 76 5.74 6.14 0.67
C LEU A 76 6.49 7.44 0.46
N PHE A 77 5.90 8.31 -0.36
CA PHE A 77 6.39 9.65 -0.55
C PHE A 77 5.57 10.60 0.32
N THR A 78 6.23 11.34 1.20
CA THR A 78 5.59 12.35 2.05
C THR A 78 6.20 13.72 1.82
N CYS A 79 5.38 14.75 1.96
CA CYS A 79 5.79 16.14 2.02
C CYS A 79 5.27 16.73 3.34
N GLY A 80 5.93 17.78 3.83
CA GLY A 80 5.56 18.48 5.06
C GLY A 80 5.96 19.94 4.96
#